data_AF-A0A9D6LTP9-F1
#
_entry.id   AF-A0A9D6LTP9-F1
#
_cell.length_a   1.000
_cell.length_b   1.000
_cell.length_c   1.000
_cell.angle_alpha   90.00
_cell.angle_beta   90.00
_cell.angle_gamma   90.00
#
_symmetry.space_group_name_H-M   'P 1'
#
loop_
_entity.id
_entity.type
_entity.pdbx_description
1 polymer ?
#
loop_
_entity_poly.entity_id
_entity_poly.type
_entity_poly.pdbx_seq_one_letter_code
_entity_poly.pdbx_strand_id
1 'polypeptide(L)'
;MEEFLRSAKIGPLRNVPKGVTNPKRATLTDGKITHDAGIQTINETKAQFTGSRGTEMNFKDTYKFNIAAYELAKMLELNMLPPYVERKVGGEAASLTWYVDDAMLEVDRYKNKIQPP
;
A
#
# COMPACT_ATOMS: atom_id res chain seq x y z
N MET A 1 3.67 -5.15 14.64
CA MET A 1 3.08 -5.07 13.29
C MET A 1 4.12 -5.15 12.20
N GLU A 2 5.17 -4.31 12.20
CA GLU A 2 6.24 -4.39 11.19
C GLU A 2 6.87 -5.79 11.09
N GLU A 3 7.26 -6.39 12.22
CA GLU A 3 7.86 -7.73 12.23
C GLU A 3 6.91 -8.80 11.68
N PHE A 4 5.63 -8.74 12.06
CA PHE A 4 4.59 -9.61 11.49
C PHE A 4 4.54 -9.49 9.97
N LEU A 5 4.54 -8.27 9.42
CA LEU A 5 4.55 -8.06 7.96
C LEU A 5 5.83 -8.62 7.31
N ARG A 6 6.97 -8.61 8.00
CA ARG A 6 8.26 -9.12 7.51
C ARG A 6 8.36 -10.64 7.52
N SER A 7 7.82 -11.32 8.54
CA SER A 7 8.07 -12.75 8.76
C SER A 7 6.85 -13.66 8.62
N ALA A 8 5.63 -13.17 8.85
CA ALA A 8 4.43 -14.02 8.80
C ALA A 8 4.25 -14.70 7.44
N LYS A 9 3.74 -15.93 7.42
CA LYS A 9 3.51 -16.69 6.19
C LYS A 9 2.45 -15.97 5.35
N ILE A 10 2.77 -15.74 4.08
CA ILE A 10 1.85 -15.10 3.12
C ILE A 10 0.94 -16.17 2.52
N GLY A 11 -0.38 -15.97 2.63
CA GLY A 11 -1.38 -16.78 1.96
C GLY A 11 -1.55 -16.44 0.47
N PRO A 12 -2.61 -16.96 -0.17
CA PRO A 12 -2.91 -16.66 -1.57
C PRO A 12 -3.10 -15.16 -1.82
N LEU A 13 -2.58 -14.67 -2.94
CA LEU A 13 -2.76 -13.28 -3.36
C LEU A 13 -4.14 -13.09 -3.99
N ARG A 14 -4.82 -12.01 -3.62
CA ARG A 14 -6.10 -11.58 -4.17
C ARG A 14 -5.94 -10.20 -4.79
N ASN A 15 -6.55 -9.96 -5.95
CA ASN A 15 -6.56 -8.63 -6.55
C ASN A 15 -7.50 -7.71 -5.77
N VAL A 16 -7.08 -6.46 -5.58
CA VAL A 16 -7.96 -5.40 -5.08
C VAL A 16 -8.66 -4.77 -6.29
N PRO A 17 -10.00 -4.78 -6.37
CA PRO A 17 -10.73 -4.34 -7.58
C PRO A 17 -10.58 -2.85 -7.92
N LYS A 18 -10.18 -2.04 -6.94
CA LYS A 18 -10.06 -0.58 -7.07
C LYS A 18 -8.58 -0.18 -7.05
N GLY A 19 -8.20 0.70 -7.98
CA GLY A 19 -6.85 1.28 -8.09
C GLY A 19 -6.23 1.07 -9.48
N VAL A 20 -5.36 1.99 -9.89
CA VAL A 20 -4.70 1.94 -11.22
C VAL A 20 -3.49 1.00 -11.20
N THR A 21 -2.78 0.93 -10.07
CA THR A 21 -1.53 0.18 -9.92
C THR A 21 -1.71 -1.30 -9.58
N ASN A 22 -2.95 -1.82 -9.70
CA ASN A 22 -3.32 -3.22 -9.39
C ASN A 22 -2.75 -3.74 -8.05
N PRO A 23 -3.03 -3.07 -6.91
CA PRO A 23 -2.60 -3.56 -5.62
C PRO A 23 -3.20 -4.95 -5.33
N LYS A 24 -2.43 -5.76 -4.60
CA LYS A 24 -2.84 -7.08 -4.14
C LYS A 24 -3.13 -7.06 -2.63
N ARG A 25 -3.89 -8.04 -2.17
CA ARG A 25 -4.19 -8.30 -0.75
C ARG A 25 -3.92 -9.76 -0.45
N ALA A 26 -3.37 -10.06 0.72
CA ALA A 26 -3.19 -11.42 1.19
C ALA A 26 -3.46 -11.53 2.69
N THR A 27 -3.96 -12.67 3.14
CA THR A 27 -4.02 -13.00 4.57
C THR A 27 -2.67 -13.56 4.99
N LEU A 28 -2.06 -12.98 6.02
CA LEU A 28 -0.82 -13.42 6.62
C LEU A 28 -1.10 -14.11 7.96
N THR A 29 -0.24 -15.04 8.34
CA THR A 29 -0.28 -15.65 9.68
C THR A 29 1.10 -16.05 10.19
N ASP A 30 1.38 -15.83 11.47
CA ASP A 30 2.58 -16.31 12.18
C ASP A 30 2.26 -17.48 13.14
N GLY A 31 1.03 -18.01 13.07
CA GLY A 31 0.51 -19.05 13.96
C GLY A 31 -0.13 -18.53 15.25
N LYS A 32 0.05 -17.24 15.59
CA LYS A 32 -0.60 -16.58 16.74
C LYS A 32 -1.59 -15.52 16.28
N ILE A 33 -1.19 -14.72 15.30
CA ILE A 33 -1.96 -13.65 14.70
C ILE A 33 -2.25 -14.04 13.25
N THR A 34 -3.47 -13.77 12.81
CA THR A 34 -3.87 -13.86 11.41
C THR A 34 -4.46 -12.52 11.03
N HIS A 35 -3.89 -11.88 10.01
CA HIS A 35 -4.29 -10.55 9.62
C HIS A 35 -3.97 -10.28 8.15
N ASP A 36 -4.75 -9.41 7.53
CA ASP A 36 -4.55 -9.07 6.13
C ASP A 36 -3.46 -8.01 5.91
N ALA A 37 -2.80 -8.10 4.76
CA ALA A 37 -1.84 -7.12 4.30
C ALA A 37 -2.17 -6.66 2.89
N GLY A 38 -1.99 -5.36 2.65
CA GLY A 38 -1.91 -4.80 1.30
C GLY A 38 -0.50 -4.99 0.74
N ILE A 39 -0.40 -5.28 -0.56
CA ILE A 39 0.85 -5.57 -1.27
C ILE A 39 0.91 -4.72 -2.53
N GLN A 40 1.97 -3.95 -2.69
CA GLN A 40 2.24 -3.17 -3.89
C GLN A 40 3.64 -3.45 -4.44
N THR A 41 3.73 -3.76 -5.73
CA THR A 41 4.98 -4.08 -6.43
C THR A 41 5.34 -3.05 -7.51
N ILE A 42 4.56 -1.97 -7.65
CA ILE A 42 4.78 -0.94 -8.67
C ILE A 42 6.21 -0.39 -8.59
N ASN A 43 6.90 -0.33 -9.72
CA ASN A 43 8.26 0.20 -9.79
C ASN A 43 8.56 0.68 -11.22
N GLU A 44 7.86 1.73 -11.63
CA GLU A 44 7.96 2.34 -12.93
C GLU A 44 8.84 3.59 -12.90
N THR A 45 9.56 3.81 -14.00
CA THR A 45 10.30 5.05 -14.26
C THR A 45 10.17 5.38 -15.74
N LYS A 46 9.84 6.63 -16.05
CA LYS A 46 9.66 7.13 -17.42
C LYS A 46 10.34 8.50 -17.53
N ALA A 47 11.02 8.75 -18.64
CA ALA A 47 11.61 10.07 -18.90
C ALA A 47 10.52 11.16 -19.01
N GLN A 48 9.36 10.79 -19.52
CA GLN A 48 8.19 11.65 -19.65
C GLN A 48 6.93 10.81 -19.44
N PHE A 49 5.99 11.31 -18.65
CA PHE A 49 4.66 10.74 -18.48
C PHE A 49 3.61 11.82 -18.69
N THR A 50 2.64 11.57 -19.57
CA THR A 50 1.51 12.49 -19.81
C THR A 50 0.25 11.88 -19.21
N GLY A 51 -0.21 12.47 -18.10
CA GLY A 51 -1.44 12.07 -17.41
C GLY A 51 -2.56 13.10 -17.58
N SER A 52 -3.69 12.87 -16.91
CA SER A 52 -4.85 13.79 -16.92
C SER A 52 -4.56 15.18 -16.33
N ARG A 53 -3.47 15.32 -15.56
CA ARG A 53 -3.06 16.57 -14.91
C ARG A 53 -1.91 17.29 -15.63
N GLY A 54 -1.46 16.78 -16.78
CA GLY A 54 -0.36 17.34 -17.56
C GLY A 54 0.82 16.38 -17.72
N THR A 55 1.96 16.95 -18.11
CA THR A 55 3.19 16.20 -18.40
C THR A 55 4.15 16.29 -17.23
N GLU A 56 4.62 15.14 -16.76
CA GLU A 56 5.65 14.99 -15.74
C GLU A 56 6.94 14.49 -16.37
N MET A 57 8.04 15.22 -16.16
CA MET A 57 9.39 14.81 -16.57
C MET A 57 10.04 13.98 -15.47
N ASN A 58 10.83 12.97 -15.84
CA ASN A 58 11.48 12.03 -14.92
C ASN A 58 10.48 11.35 -13.96
N PHE A 59 9.30 10.99 -14.49
CA PHE A 59 8.25 10.33 -13.75
C PHE A 59 8.74 9.05 -13.07
N LYS A 60 8.34 8.88 -11.81
CA LYS A 60 8.63 7.70 -11.01
C LYS A 60 7.41 7.33 -10.17
N ASP A 61 7.02 6.07 -10.23
CA ASP A 61 6.00 5.49 -9.36
C ASP A 61 6.58 4.19 -8.80
N THR A 62 6.84 4.15 -7.49
CA THR A 62 7.53 3.03 -6.86
C THR A 62 6.96 2.72 -5.50
N TYR A 63 6.83 1.43 -5.19
CA TYR A 63 6.40 0.91 -3.89
C TYR A 63 7.25 1.47 -2.74
N LYS A 64 8.50 1.84 -3.03
CA LYS A 64 9.44 2.44 -2.06
C LYS A 64 8.93 3.75 -1.49
N PHE A 65 8.10 4.50 -2.22
CA PHE A 65 7.54 5.76 -1.71
C PHE A 65 6.60 5.54 -0.54
N ASN A 66 5.86 4.42 -0.48
CA ASN A 66 5.02 4.11 0.68
C ASN A 66 5.86 3.86 1.94
N ILE A 67 6.95 3.12 1.78
CA ILE A 67 7.87 2.80 2.89
C ILE A 67 8.53 4.10 3.37
N ALA A 68 9.02 4.92 2.44
CA ALA A 68 9.62 6.22 2.77
C ALA A 68 8.63 7.16 3.46
N ALA A 69 7.36 7.20 3.02
CA ALA A 69 6.32 8.01 3.64
C ALA A 69 6.03 7.56 5.09
N TYR A 70 5.99 6.25 5.34
CA TYR A 70 5.83 5.71 6.68
C TYR A 70 7.02 6.02 7.60
N GLU A 71 8.25 5.86 7.10
CA GLU A 71 9.46 6.23 7.86
C GLU A 71 9.48 7.73 8.18
N LEU A 72 9.12 8.57 7.20
CA LEU A 72 9.00 10.02 7.41
C LEU A 72 7.91 10.36 8.44
N ALA A 73 6.75 9.70 8.36
CA ALA A 73 5.67 9.90 9.32
C ALA A 73 6.09 9.54 10.75
N LYS A 74 6.87 8.46 10.94
CA LYS A 74 7.47 8.12 12.24
C LYS A 74 8.40 9.23 12.75
N MET A 75 9.27 9.77 11.89
CA MET A 75 10.18 10.87 12.27
C MET A 75 9.45 12.15 12.64
N LEU A 76 8.29 12.39 12.03
CA LEU A 76 7.43 13.54 12.30
C LEU A 76 6.37 13.27 13.37
N GLU A 77 6.39 12.09 14.00
CA GLU A 77 5.40 11.64 15.00
C GLU A 77 3.93 11.71 14.51
N LEU A 78 3.73 11.53 13.20
CA LEU A 78 2.42 11.52 12.57
C LEU A 78 1.78 10.13 12.70
N ASN A 79 0.84 9.98 13.64
CA ASN A 79 0.12 8.73 13.88
C ASN A 79 -1.06 8.51 12.91
N MET A 80 -0.79 8.62 11.60
CA MET A 80 -1.84 8.58 10.56
C MET A 80 -1.60 7.52 9.46
N LEU A 81 -0.43 6.87 9.44
CA LEU A 81 -0.12 5.82 8.49
C LEU A 81 -0.09 4.46 9.20
N PRO A 82 -0.67 3.40 8.61
CA PRO A 82 -0.38 2.04 9.05
C PRO A 82 1.09 1.69 8.79
N PRO A 83 1.64 0.62 9.40
CA PRO A 83 3.00 0.19 9.13
C PRO A 83 3.22 -0.26 7.68
N TYR A 84 4.37 0.13 7.11
CA TYR A 84 4.84 -0.31 5.79
C TYR A 84 6.24 -0.94 5.91
N VAL A 85 6.46 -2.08 5.25
CA VAL A 85 7.76 -2.75 5.20
C VAL A 85 8.12 -3.20 3.79
N GLU A 86 9.41 -3.27 3.48
CA GLU A 86 9.89 -3.96 2.28
C GLU A 86 9.90 -5.48 2.51
N ARG A 87 9.32 -6.24 1.58
CA ARG A 87 9.40 -7.70 1.57
C ARG A 87 9.28 -8.24 0.15
N LYS A 88 9.95 -9.36 -0.13
CA LYS A 88 9.75 -10.08 -1.38
C LYS A 88 8.47 -10.91 -1.34
N VAL A 89 7.62 -10.79 -2.36
CA VAL A 89 6.40 -11.57 -2.55
C VAL A 89 6.42 -12.17 -3.95
N GLY A 90 6.38 -13.50 -4.05
CA GLY A 90 6.45 -14.18 -5.36
C GLY A 90 7.73 -13.87 -6.15
N GLY A 91 8.84 -13.55 -5.48
CA GLY A 91 10.11 -13.17 -6.10
C GLY A 91 10.27 -11.67 -6.38
N GLU A 92 9.20 -10.89 -6.36
CA GLU A 92 9.23 -9.45 -6.59
C GLU A 92 9.39 -8.67 -5.29
N ALA A 93 10.17 -7.59 -5.30
CA ALA A 93 10.23 -6.67 -4.17
C ALA A 93 8.92 -5.87 -4.08
N ALA A 94 8.37 -5.79 -2.87
CA ALA A 94 7.08 -5.18 -2.63
C ALA A 94 7.10 -4.33 -1.35
N SER A 95 6.19 -3.37 -1.30
CA SER A 95 5.75 -2.75 -0.06
C SER A 95 4.59 -3.57 0.50
N LEU A 96 4.72 -4.04 1.74
CA LEU A 96 3.64 -4.64 2.51
C LEU A 96 3.12 -3.65 3.53
N THR A 97 1.81 -3.51 3.61
CA THR A 97 1.16 -2.64 4.59
C THR A 97 0.15 -3.39 5.42
N TRP A 98 0.00 -3.00 6.68
CA TRP A 98 -1.08 -3.48 7.53
C TRP A 98 -2.42 -3.06 6.92
N TYR A 99 -3.30 -4.03 6.65
CA TYR A 99 -4.61 -3.70 6.07
C TYR A 99 -5.49 -3.03 7.12
N VAL A 100 -5.99 -1.83 6.87
CA VAL A 100 -6.90 -1.16 7.81
C VAL A 100 -8.31 -1.64 7.51
N ASP A 101 -8.85 -2.44 8.42
CA ASP A 101 -10.26 -2.84 8.37
C ASP A 101 -11.17 -1.66 8.69
N ASP A 102 -12.43 -1.73 8.23
CA ASP A 102 -13.47 -0.70 8.43
C ASP A 102 -13.12 0.71 7.91
N ALA A 103 -12.13 0.81 7.00
CA ALA A 103 -11.81 2.04 6.31
C ALA A 103 -12.76 2.31 5.12
N MET A 104 -13.05 3.59 4.88
CA MET A 104 -13.83 4.05 3.73
C MET A 104 -12.93 4.74 2.70
N LEU A 105 -13.04 4.35 1.43
CA LEU A 105 -12.42 5.10 0.34
C LEU A 105 -13.19 6.40 0.10
N GLU A 106 -12.46 7.47 -0.20
CA GLU A 106 -13.05 8.79 -0.42
C GLU A 106 -14.08 8.81 -1.55
N VAL A 107 -13.88 8.00 -2.60
CA VAL A 107 -14.86 7.84 -3.69
C VAL A 107 -16.20 7.29 -3.19
N ASP A 108 -16.20 6.42 -2.19
CA ASP A 108 -17.41 5.84 -1.63
C ASP A 108 -18.10 6.85 -0.70
N ARG A 109 -17.34 7.65 0.06
CA ARG A 109 -17.87 8.78 0.85
C ARG A 109 -18.68 9.73 -0.03
N TYR A 110 -18.11 10.15 -1.18
CA TYR A 110 -18.79 11.03 -2.14
C TYR A 110 -20.05 10.40 -2.72
N LYS A 111 -19.97 9.13 -3.16
CA LYS A 111 -21.13 8.40 -3.72
C LYS A 111 -22.28 8.29 -2.72
N ASN A 112 -21.94 8.06 -1.45
CA ASN A 112 -22.90 7.91 -0.36
C ASN A 112 -23.33 9.26 0.25
N LYS A 113 -22.82 10.39 -0.24
CA LYS A 113 -23.13 11.75 0.24
C LYS A 113 -22.88 11.94 1.75
N ILE A 114 -21.87 11.26 2.28
CA ILE A 114 -21.48 11.35 3.70
C ILE A 114 -20.59 12.59 3.86
N GLN A 115 -20.86 13.45 4.85
CA GLN A 115 -19.99 14.59 5.13
C GLN A 115 -18.65 14.13 5.74
N PRO A 116 -17.52 14.74 5.36
CA PRO A 116 -16.25 14.44 6.01
C PRO A 116 -16.29 14.93 7.48
N PRO A 117 -15.59 14.23 8.39
CA PRO A 117 -15.44 14.66 9.78
C PRO A 117 -14.65 15.96 9.92
#